data_AF-A0A3P7K7L2-F1
#
_entry.id   AF-A0A3P7K7L2-F1
#
_cell.length_a   1.000
_cell.length_b   1.000
_cell.length_c   1.000
_cell.angle_alpha   90.00
_cell.angle_beta   90.00
_cell.angle_gamma   90.00
#
_symmetry.space_group_name_H-M   'P 1'
#
loop_
_entity.id
_entity.type
_entity.pdbx_description
1 polymer ?
#
loop_
_entity_poly.entity_id
_entity_poly.type
_entity_poly.pdbx_seq_one_letter_code
_entity_poly.pdbx_strand_id
1 'polypeptide(L)'
;MSSLGDISLISQLTRLLIRGDEELIDDLSWILVNMFRRHEKQPFTDDVRGQVLPTFCGLIRRATSPKNTVPVQLENSVLSQLLWSTAALVEASVANRNYVVGYGIIQDILHIASKNKKLVILRHIMFLIAVLFANIHDFTPDIAEVCLLTK
;
A
#
# COMPACT_ATOMS: atom_id res chain seq x y z
N MET A 1 23.78 13.88 -5.70
CA MET A 1 23.29 12.88 -6.68
C MET A 1 21.90 13.32 -7.12
N SER A 2 21.59 13.31 -8.42
CA SER A 2 20.43 14.01 -8.98
C SER A 2 19.11 13.31 -8.67
N SER A 3 18.20 14.01 -7.99
CA SER A 3 16.82 13.56 -7.70
C SER A 3 16.05 13.10 -8.94
N LEU A 4 16.37 13.65 -10.12
CA LEU A 4 15.79 13.28 -11.41
C LEU A 4 16.03 11.82 -11.81
N GLY A 5 17.20 11.25 -11.48
CA GLY A 5 17.50 9.85 -11.76
C GLY A 5 16.64 8.91 -10.93
N ASP A 6 16.48 9.23 -9.64
CA ASP A 6 15.68 8.46 -8.70
C ASP A 6 14.18 8.50 -9.08
N ILE A 7 13.66 9.65 -9.50
CA ILE A 7 12.25 9.80 -9.94
C ILE A 7 11.95 8.97 -11.20
N SER A 8 12.86 8.99 -12.18
CA SER A 8 12.71 8.22 -13.41
C SER A 8 12.69 6.72 -13.11
N LEU A 9 13.58 6.25 -12.24
CA LEU A 9 13.63 4.85 -11.83
C LEU A 9 12.35 4.45 -11.09
N ILE A 10 11.88 5.23 -10.12
CA ILE A 10 10.64 4.91 -9.40
C ILE A 10 9.45 4.84 -10.36
N SER A 11 9.34 5.79 -11.30
CA SER A 11 8.29 5.78 -12.31
C SER A 11 8.35 4.50 -13.17
N GLN A 12 9.54 4.04 -13.55
CA GLN A 12 9.72 2.81 -14.32
C GLN A 12 9.33 1.57 -13.52
N LEU A 13 9.80 1.45 -12.28
CA LEU A 13 9.46 0.33 -11.38
C LEU A 13 7.94 0.29 -11.10
N THR A 14 7.31 1.45 -10.92
CA THR A 14 5.85 1.54 -10.72
C THR A 14 5.09 1.09 -11.98
N ARG A 15 5.56 1.45 -13.18
CA ARG A 15 4.96 0.95 -14.43
C ARG A 15 5.08 -0.57 -14.55
N LEU A 16 6.16 -1.18 -14.08
CA LEU A 16 6.31 -2.64 -14.05
C LEU A 16 5.27 -3.28 -13.13
N LEU A 17 5.04 -2.71 -11.95
CA LEU A 17 3.96 -3.15 -11.05
C LEU A 17 2.56 -3.04 -11.67
N ILE A 18 2.31 -1.96 -12.42
CA ILE A 18 1.02 -1.77 -13.13
C ILE A 18 0.82 -2.86 -14.19
N ARG A 19 1.88 -3.27 -14.89
CA ARG A 19 1.83 -4.34 -15.90
C ARG A 19 1.48 -5.71 -15.31
N GLY A 20 1.55 -5.86 -13.99
CA GLY A 20 0.99 -7.01 -13.28
C GLY A 20 1.83 -8.28 -13.36
N ASP A 21 3.15 -8.15 -13.56
CA ASP A 21 4.06 -9.27 -13.44
C ASP A 21 4.24 -9.63 -11.95
N GLU A 22 3.48 -10.62 -11.48
CA GLU A 22 3.42 -10.98 -10.06
C GLU A 22 4.75 -11.45 -9.49
N GLU A 23 5.59 -12.09 -10.31
CA GLU A 23 6.91 -12.57 -9.90
C GLU A 23 7.81 -11.41 -9.49
N LEU A 24 7.59 -10.23 -10.08
CA LEU A 24 8.38 -9.02 -9.79
C LEU A 24 7.76 -8.14 -8.70
N ILE A 25 6.50 -8.36 -8.31
CA ILE A 25 5.83 -7.46 -7.35
C ILE A 25 6.56 -7.43 -6.01
N ASP A 26 7.04 -8.57 -5.52
CA ASP A 26 7.76 -8.67 -4.25
C ASP A 26 9.03 -7.79 -4.26
N ASP A 27 9.92 -8.06 -5.21
CA ASP A 27 11.19 -7.33 -5.38
C ASP A 27 10.97 -5.84 -5.64
N LEU A 28 10.06 -5.49 -6.56
CA LEU A 28 9.77 -4.10 -6.90
C LEU A 28 9.17 -3.35 -5.73
N SER A 29 8.28 -3.99 -4.96
CA SER A 29 7.70 -3.38 -3.76
C SER A 29 8.74 -3.14 -2.67
N TRP A 30 9.72 -4.03 -2.53
CA TRP A 30 10.83 -3.87 -1.60
C TRP A 30 11.78 -2.75 -2.04
N ILE A 31 12.16 -2.71 -3.32
CA ILE A 31 13.04 -1.67 -3.88
C ILE A 31 12.41 -0.28 -3.69
N LEU A 32 11.13 -0.14 -4.05
CA LEU A 32 10.42 1.13 -3.94
C LEU A 32 10.41 1.64 -2.50
N VAL A 33 10.09 0.80 -1.52
CA VAL A 33 10.12 1.19 -0.09
C VAL A 33 11.49 1.71 0.32
N ASN A 34 12.57 1.01 -0.04
CA ASN A 34 13.92 1.43 0.33
C ASN A 34 14.32 2.75 -0.34
N MET A 35 13.91 2.96 -1.59
CA MET A 35 14.08 4.25 -2.26
C MET A 35 13.32 5.33 -1.49
N PHE A 36 12.03 5.14 -1.18
CA PHE A 36 11.27 6.13 -0.42
C PHE A 36 11.89 6.48 0.93
N ARG A 37 12.30 5.49 1.72
CA ARG A 37 12.89 5.73 3.06
C ARG A 37 14.17 6.55 2.99
N ARG A 38 15.00 6.32 1.96
CA ARG A 38 16.22 7.12 1.73
C ARG A 38 15.90 8.60 1.50
N HIS A 39 14.68 8.91 1.06
CA HIS A 39 14.31 10.20 0.54
C HIS A 39 13.10 10.84 1.21
N GLU A 40 12.64 10.30 2.33
CA GLU A 40 11.47 10.74 3.10
C GLU A 40 11.46 12.25 3.42
N LYS A 41 12.64 12.85 3.56
CA LYS A 41 12.81 14.28 3.88
C LYS A 41 12.98 15.18 2.65
N GLN A 42 12.89 14.62 1.44
CA GLN A 42 13.10 15.37 0.21
C GLN A 42 11.76 15.80 -0.42
N PRO A 43 11.71 16.97 -1.10
CA PRO A 43 10.48 17.51 -1.70
C PRO A 43 9.82 16.59 -2.74
N PHE A 44 10.55 15.61 -3.26
CA PHE A 44 10.05 14.74 -4.31
C PHE A 44 9.08 13.66 -3.83
N THR A 45 8.89 13.50 -2.51
CA THR A 45 7.97 12.51 -1.95
C THR A 45 6.55 12.64 -2.48
N ASP A 46 6.11 13.82 -2.95
CA ASP A 46 4.75 14.05 -3.40
C ASP A 46 4.46 13.42 -4.78
N ASP A 47 5.36 13.56 -5.76
CA ASP A 47 5.20 12.96 -7.10
C ASP A 47 5.25 11.43 -7.05
N VAL A 48 6.06 10.91 -6.13
CA VAL A 48 6.26 9.48 -5.95
C VAL A 48 5.11 8.88 -5.11
N ARG A 49 4.62 9.60 -4.09
CA ARG A 49 3.36 9.30 -3.38
C ARG A 49 2.20 9.18 -4.36
N GLY A 50 2.11 10.10 -5.32
CA GLY A 50 1.06 10.13 -6.33
C GLY A 50 1.04 8.92 -7.29
N GLN A 51 2.12 8.14 -7.35
CA GLN A 51 2.22 6.98 -8.24
C GLN A 51 2.26 5.65 -7.49
N VAL A 52 3.09 5.53 -6.44
CA VAL A 52 3.36 4.25 -5.79
C VAL A 52 2.24 3.83 -4.85
N LEU A 53 1.79 4.72 -3.96
CA LEU A 53 0.69 4.39 -3.03
C LEU A 53 -0.60 3.97 -3.74
N PRO A 54 -1.11 4.69 -4.76
CA PRO A 54 -2.29 4.22 -5.48
C PRO A 54 -2.06 2.88 -6.17
N THR A 55 -0.84 2.61 -6.67
CA THR A 55 -0.50 1.32 -7.28
C THR A 55 -0.54 0.18 -6.26
N PHE A 56 0.07 0.36 -5.09
CA PHE A 56 0.03 -0.62 -3.99
C PHE A 56 -1.40 -0.84 -3.50
N CYS A 57 -2.17 0.23 -3.28
CA CYS A 57 -3.56 0.12 -2.85
C CYS A 57 -4.42 -0.61 -3.89
N GLY A 58 -4.23 -0.32 -5.17
CA GLY A 58 -4.90 -1.02 -6.26
C GLY A 58 -4.53 -2.51 -6.34
N LEU A 59 -3.27 -2.87 -6.07
CA LEU A 59 -2.84 -4.27 -5.97
C LEU A 59 -3.48 -5.01 -4.79
N ILE A 60 -3.51 -4.38 -3.61
CA ILE A 60 -4.18 -4.95 -2.42
C ILE A 60 -5.68 -5.12 -2.68
N ARG A 61 -6.35 -4.13 -3.29
CA ARG A 61 -7.75 -4.22 -3.69
C ARG A 61 -8.01 -5.33 -4.70
N ARG A 62 -7.10 -5.55 -5.65
CA ARG A 62 -7.22 -6.69 -6.58
C ARG A 62 -7.22 -8.03 -5.86
N ALA A 63 -6.47 -8.16 -4.75
CA ALA A 63 -6.48 -9.35 -3.91
C ALA A 63 -7.82 -9.57 -3.17
N THR A 64 -8.72 -8.58 -3.11
CA THR A 64 -10.05 -8.68 -2.48
C THR A 64 -11.19 -8.97 -3.47
N SER A 65 -10.94 -8.82 -4.78
CA SER A 65 -11.99 -8.89 -5.80
C SER A 65 -12.55 -10.31 -5.97
N PRO A 66 -13.88 -10.50 -5.82
CA PRO A 66 -14.52 -11.79 -6.11
C PRO A 66 -14.56 -12.02 -7.63
N LYS A 67 -13.88 -13.09 -8.05
CA LYS A 67 -13.94 -13.75 -9.38
C LYS A 67 -15.15 -13.31 -10.22
N ASN A 68 -14.94 -12.59 -11.32
CA ASN A 68 -15.84 -12.69 -12.47
C ASN A 68 -15.20 -12.43 -13.84
N THR A 69 -13.95 -12.01 -13.90
CA THR A 69 -13.13 -12.10 -15.12
C THR A 69 -11.70 -12.20 -14.64
N VAL A 70 -11.13 -13.41 -14.73
CA VAL A 70 -9.83 -13.83 -14.17
C VAL A 70 -8.93 -12.68 -13.70
N PRO A 71 -8.73 -12.52 -12.39
CA PRO A 71 -7.54 -11.87 -11.89
C PRO A 71 -6.77 -12.87 -11.03
N VAL A 72 -5.46 -12.93 -11.28
CA VAL A 72 -4.50 -13.77 -10.58
C VAL A 72 -4.68 -13.55 -9.06
N GLN A 73 -4.90 -14.64 -8.33
CA GLN A 73 -4.84 -14.58 -6.87
C GLN A 73 -3.39 -14.31 -6.52
N LEU A 74 -3.10 -13.10 -6.03
CA LEU A 74 -1.77 -12.78 -5.55
C LEU A 74 -1.30 -13.88 -4.60
N GLU A 75 -0.11 -14.40 -4.87
CA GLU A 75 0.53 -15.31 -3.95
C GLU A 75 0.63 -14.67 -2.57
N ASN A 76 0.53 -15.48 -1.53
CA ASN A 76 0.52 -14.98 -0.16
C ASN A 76 1.85 -14.31 0.23
N SER A 77 2.97 -14.71 -0.40
CA SER A 77 4.27 -14.05 -0.33
C SER A 77 4.17 -12.61 -0.85
N VAL A 78 3.67 -12.44 -2.06
CA VAL A 78 3.50 -11.15 -2.72
C VAL A 78 2.53 -10.24 -1.97
N LEU A 79 1.38 -10.77 -1.54
CA LEU A 79 0.43 -10.02 -0.73
C LEU A 79 1.04 -9.60 0.62
N SER A 80 1.78 -10.51 1.25
CA SER A 80 2.50 -10.22 2.50
C SER A 80 3.49 -9.06 2.30
N GLN A 81 4.26 -9.07 1.20
CA GLN A 81 5.19 -7.99 0.90
C GLN A 81 4.45 -6.68 0.64
N LEU A 82 3.38 -6.67 -0.16
CA LEU A 82 2.62 -5.46 -0.45
C LEU A 82 2.03 -4.82 0.81
N LEU A 83 1.50 -5.63 1.73
CA LEU A 83 0.96 -5.15 3.01
C LEU A 83 2.07 -4.52 3.85
N TRP A 84 3.22 -5.19 3.96
CA TRP A 84 4.38 -4.66 4.70
C TRP A 84 4.93 -3.38 4.05
N SER A 85 5.09 -3.38 2.73
CA SER A 85 5.60 -2.24 1.97
C SER A 85 4.67 -1.03 2.10
N THR A 86 3.35 -1.25 2.07
CA THR A 86 2.37 -0.19 2.31
C THR A 86 2.49 0.34 3.74
N ALA A 87 2.60 -0.54 4.74
CA ALA A 87 2.78 -0.15 6.14
C ALA A 87 4.05 0.71 6.33
N ALA A 88 5.17 0.29 5.75
CA ALA A 88 6.43 1.02 5.82
C ALA A 88 6.34 2.42 5.19
N LEU A 89 5.60 2.58 4.08
CA LEU A 89 5.41 3.88 3.45
C LEU A 89 4.52 4.81 4.27
N VAL A 90 3.46 4.31 4.89
CA VAL A 90 2.56 5.15 5.69
C VAL A 90 3.14 5.47 7.07
N GLU A 91 3.97 4.60 7.64
CA GLU A 91 4.70 4.86 8.89
C GLU A 91 5.53 6.16 8.78
N ALA A 92 6.21 6.33 7.65
CA ALA A 92 7.09 7.46 7.36
C ALA A 92 6.38 8.83 7.23
N SER A 93 5.07 8.88 6.94
CA SER A 93 4.43 10.17 6.65
C SER A 93 2.95 10.20 6.96
N VAL A 94 2.53 11.22 7.72
CA VAL A 94 1.10 11.52 7.98
C VAL A 94 0.34 11.73 6.65
N ALA A 95 0.96 12.38 5.67
CA ALA A 95 0.34 12.57 4.35
C ALA A 95 0.11 11.22 3.63
N ASN A 96 1.05 10.27 3.76
CA ASN A 96 0.87 8.92 3.20
C ASN A 96 -0.26 8.17 3.91
N ARG A 97 -0.36 8.28 5.25
CA ARG A 97 -1.47 7.68 6.02
C ARG A 97 -2.80 8.22 5.55
N ASN A 98 -2.95 9.54 5.52
CA ASN A 98 -4.19 10.19 5.11
C ASN A 98 -4.59 9.82 3.68
N TYR A 99 -3.62 9.74 2.77
CA TYR A 99 -3.87 9.28 1.40
C TYR A 99 -4.42 7.85 1.37
N VAL A 100 -3.76 6.92 2.06
CA VAL A 100 -4.13 5.49 2.04
C VAL A 100 -5.47 5.24 2.74
N VAL A 101 -5.77 5.98 3.82
CA VAL A 101 -7.10 5.99 4.46
C VAL A 101 -8.15 6.51 3.48
N GLY A 102 -7.91 7.66 2.85
CA GLY A 102 -8.82 8.25 1.86
C GLY A 102 -9.03 7.39 0.62
N TYR A 103 -8.05 6.55 0.26
CA TYR A 103 -8.17 5.58 -0.83
C TYR A 103 -9.10 4.40 -0.48
N GLY A 104 -9.44 4.21 0.79
CA GLY A 104 -10.36 3.17 1.25
C GLY A 104 -9.72 1.81 1.54
N ILE A 105 -8.39 1.76 1.80
CA ILE A 105 -7.67 0.51 2.01
C ILE A 105 -8.19 -0.30 3.21
N ILE A 106 -8.81 0.37 4.20
CA ILE A 106 -9.25 -0.24 5.46
C ILE A 106 -10.23 -1.38 5.18
N GLN A 107 -11.19 -1.16 4.27
CA GLN A 107 -12.15 -2.19 3.91
C GLN A 107 -11.48 -3.38 3.21
N ASP A 108 -10.52 -3.07 2.32
CA ASP A 108 -9.77 -4.09 1.59
C ASP A 108 -8.99 -5.00 2.57
N ILE A 109 -8.27 -4.43 3.54
CA ILE A 109 -7.47 -5.21 4.49
C ILE A 109 -8.32 -5.96 5.53
N LEU A 110 -9.47 -5.41 5.93
CA LEU A 110 -10.43 -6.13 6.79
C LEU A 110 -11.04 -7.32 6.04
N HIS A 111 -11.36 -7.15 4.76
CA HIS A 111 -11.83 -8.24 3.91
C HIS A 111 -10.78 -9.36 3.83
N ILE A 112 -9.52 -9.01 3.55
CA ILE A 112 -8.41 -9.98 3.50
C ILE A 112 -8.25 -10.70 4.84
N ALA A 113 -8.25 -9.97 5.96
CA ALA A 113 -8.13 -10.57 7.29
C ALA A 113 -9.29 -11.55 7.60
N SER A 114 -10.50 -11.27 7.11
CA SER A 114 -11.64 -12.16 7.31
C SER A 114 -11.51 -13.50 6.57
N LYS A 115 -10.80 -13.51 5.43
CA LYS A 115 -10.67 -14.67 4.52
C LYS A 115 -9.33 -15.38 4.62
N ASN A 116 -8.27 -14.72 5.07
CA ASN A 116 -6.91 -15.27 5.11
C ASN A 116 -6.51 -15.68 6.53
N LYS A 117 -5.98 -16.89 6.69
CA LYS A 117 -5.54 -17.45 7.99
C LYS A 117 -4.03 -17.48 8.18
N LYS A 118 -3.23 -17.05 7.19
CA LYS A 118 -1.78 -17.06 7.32
C LYS A 118 -1.32 -15.99 8.30
N LEU A 119 -0.57 -16.42 9.31
CA LEU A 119 -0.11 -15.56 10.40
C LEU A 119 0.71 -14.36 9.91
N VAL A 120 1.57 -14.55 8.90
CA VAL A 120 2.39 -13.48 8.34
C VAL A 120 1.55 -12.35 7.73
N ILE A 121 0.49 -12.70 7.00
CA ILE A 121 -0.43 -11.73 6.41
C ILE A 121 -1.18 -10.99 7.52
N LEU A 122 -1.72 -11.72 8.50
CA LEU A 122 -2.41 -11.09 9.62
C LEU A 122 -1.49 -10.15 10.40
N ARG A 123 -0.22 -10.51 10.62
CA ARG A 123 0.78 -9.63 11.25
C ARG A 123 1.00 -8.34 10.45
N HIS A 124 1.16 -8.42 9.13
CA HIS A 124 1.34 -7.23 8.31
C HIS A 124 0.08 -6.38 8.22
N ILE A 125 -1.12 -6.98 8.24
CA ILE A 125 -2.38 -6.24 8.37
C ILE A 125 -2.45 -5.50 9.72
N MET A 126 -2.15 -6.18 10.83
CA MET A 126 -2.15 -5.55 12.14
C MET A 126 -1.12 -4.43 12.23
N PHE A 127 0.06 -4.63 11.65
CA PHE A 127 1.09 -3.58 11.55
C PHE A 127 0.59 -2.40 10.74
N LEU A 128 0.03 -2.63 9.53
CA LEU A 128 -0.55 -1.60 8.69
C LEU A 128 -1.63 -0.80 9.42
N ILE A 129 -2.57 -1.46 10.09
CA ILE A 129 -3.59 -0.80 10.90
C ILE A 129 -2.93 0.05 11.99
N ALA A 130 -1.99 -0.50 12.76
CA ALA A 130 -1.32 0.23 13.83
C ALA A 130 -0.63 1.52 13.33
N VAL A 131 0.03 1.49 12.17
CA VAL A 131 0.70 2.66 11.62
C VAL A 131 -0.26 3.67 10.96
N LEU A 132 -1.38 3.21 10.39
CA LEU A 132 -2.41 4.12 9.85
C LEU A 132 -3.01 4.99 10.95
N PHE A 133 -3.15 4.42 12.15
CA PHE A 133 -3.72 5.09 13.32
C PHE A 133 -2.66 5.59 14.32
N ALA A 134 -1.38 5.59 13.94
CA ALA A 134 -0.31 6.12 14.79
C ALA A 134 -0.33 7.65 14.83
N ASN A 135 -0.13 8.23 16.01
CA ASN A 135 -0.03 9.68 16.25
C ASN A 135 -1.21 10.49 15.67
N ILE A 136 -2.44 9.99 15.86
CA ILE A 136 -3.66 10.74 15.54
C ILE A 136 -3.69 11.97 16.44
N HIS A 137 -3.50 13.15 15.85
CA HIS A 137 -3.50 14.40 16.62
C HIS A 137 -4.72 15.26 16.39
N ASP A 138 -5.46 15.16 15.28
CA ASP A 138 -6.82 15.70 15.13
C ASP A 138 -7.48 15.14 13.86
N PHE A 139 -8.74 14.72 13.99
CA PHE A 139 -9.63 14.16 12.95
C PHE A 139 -9.16 12.87 12.25
N THR A 140 -9.47 11.73 12.86
CA THR A 140 -9.63 10.47 12.12
C THR A 140 -11.12 10.22 11.99
N PRO A 141 -11.69 10.14 10.78
CA PRO A 141 -13.10 9.76 10.63
C PRO A 141 -13.29 8.42 11.33
N ASP A 142 -14.38 8.29 12.09
CA ASP A 142 -14.67 7.07 12.83
C ASP A 142 -14.65 5.90 11.85
N ILE A 143 -13.94 4.81 12.18
CA ILE A 143 -13.93 3.58 11.36
C ILE A 143 -15.39 3.14 11.10
N ALA A 144 -16.28 3.37 12.05
CA ALA A 144 -17.71 3.11 11.89
C ALA A 144 -18.36 3.99 10.80
N GLU A 145 -18.00 5.27 10.70
CA GLU A 145 -18.51 6.17 9.66
C GLU A 145 -17.99 5.82 8.27
N VAL A 146 -16.72 5.40 8.15
CA VAL A 146 -16.14 4.91 6.89
C VAL A 146 -16.81 3.61 6.42
N CYS A 147 -17.25 2.76 7.35
CA CYS A 147 -18.01 1.54 7.06
C CYS A 147 -19.47 1.81 6.65
N LEU A 148 -20.06 2.95 7.02
CA LEU A 148 -21.47 3.26 6.79
C LEU A 148 -21.75 4.00 5.47
N LEU A 149 -20.74 4.60 4.85
CA LEU A 149 -20.87 5.36 3.59
C LEU A 149 -21.03 4.51 2.31
N THR A 150 -21.24 3.20 2.44
CA THR A 150 -21.36 2.25 1.31
C THR A 150 -22.65 1.44 1.31
N LYS A 151 -23.74 1.99 1.87
CA LYS A 151 -25.09 1.55 1.49
C LYS A 151 -25.58 2.22 0.23
#